data_AF-E8QVN6-F1
#
_entry.id   AF-E8QVN6-F1
#
_cell.length_a   1.000
_cell.length_b   1.000
_cell.length_c   1.000
_cell.angle_alpha   90.00
_cell.angle_beta   90.00
_cell.angle_gamma   90.00
#
_symmetry.space_group_name_H-M   'P 1'
#
loop_
_entity.id
_entity.type
_entity.pdbx_description
1 polymer ?
#
loop_
_entity_poly.entity_id
_entity_poly.type
_entity_poly.pdbx_seq_one_letter_code
_entity_poly.pdbx_strand_id
1 'polypeptide(L)'
;MISIDLFKTNRRFTRGMRNTKIIYSAIRYGTKGIAKVSPVLICVDVALSLADVIHSYGQYRAAKEQTKQLETIRSSLRKQYENLLVELKLEKQKLRLQLTQDLERIDARMHNCADKIYLLKLAYEGSFEILKCIKDHLDEYEKKFPYDNAQRVVALRQQYHEALTAHCQASLNFIGG
;
A
#
# COMPACT_ATOMS: atom_id res chain seq x y z
N MET A 1 22.60 -21.87 -2.77
CA MET A 1 22.96 -22.30 -4.14
C MET A 1 23.66 -23.65 -4.02
N ILE A 2 22.94 -24.75 -4.16
CA ILE A 2 23.51 -26.09 -4.02
C ILE A 2 23.93 -26.53 -5.43
N SER A 3 25.22 -26.38 -5.73
CA SER A 3 25.81 -26.96 -6.94
C SER A 3 25.68 -28.47 -6.85
N ILE A 4 24.74 -29.02 -7.62
CA ILE A 4 24.72 -30.45 -7.91
C ILE A 4 25.96 -30.69 -8.76
N ASP A 5 27.05 -31.12 -8.13
CA ASP A 5 28.28 -31.53 -8.79
C ASP A 5 28.01 -32.76 -9.67
N LEU A 6 27.42 -32.55 -10.85
CA LEU A 6 27.32 -33.57 -11.89
C LEU A 6 28.70 -34.10 -12.31
N PHE A 7 29.79 -33.37 -11.98
CA PHE A 7 31.17 -33.70 -12.34
C PHE A 7 31.93 -34.59 -11.36
N LYS A 8 31.35 -34.96 -10.20
CA LYS A 8 31.95 -36.01 -9.33
C LYS A 8 31.89 -37.42 -9.94
N THR A 9 31.30 -37.56 -11.13
CA THR A 9 31.21 -38.79 -11.94
C THR A 9 32.50 -39.20 -12.66
N ASN A 10 33.54 -38.36 -12.69
CA ASN A 10 34.80 -38.68 -13.39
C ASN A 10 35.52 -39.95 -12.88
N ARG A 11 35.41 -40.29 -11.58
CA ARG A 11 35.93 -41.56 -11.04
C ARG A 11 35.12 -42.79 -11.44
N ARG A 12 33.83 -42.64 -11.76
CA ARG A 12 32.95 -43.74 -12.22
C ARG A 12 33.15 -44.00 -13.72
N PHE A 13 33.32 -42.95 -14.52
CA PHE A 13 33.62 -43.05 -15.95
C PHE A 13 34.95 -43.75 -16.24
N THR A 14 35.99 -43.44 -15.45
CA THR A 14 37.32 -44.07 -15.58
C THR A 14 37.32 -45.56 -15.22
N ARG A 15 36.41 -46.02 -14.35
CA ARG A 15 36.18 -47.46 -14.08
C ARG A 15 35.39 -48.13 -15.20
N GLY A 16 34.31 -47.52 -15.69
CA GLY A 16 33.54 -48.03 -16.83
C GLY A 16 34.38 -48.24 -18.10
N MET A 17 35.34 -47.35 -18.36
CA MET A 17 36.26 -47.42 -19.50
C MET A 17 37.32 -48.54 -19.38
N ARG A 18 37.67 -48.96 -18.15
CA ARG A 18 38.49 -50.18 -17.93
C ARG A 18 37.65 -51.45 -18.15
N ASN A 19 36.38 -51.42 -17.77
CA ASN A 19 35.49 -52.58 -17.84
C ASN A 19 35.07 -52.90 -19.29
N THR A 20 34.82 -51.89 -20.12
CA THR A 20 34.61 -52.11 -21.57
C THR A 20 35.83 -52.72 -22.24
N LYS A 21 37.04 -52.39 -21.80
CA LYS A 21 38.29 -52.97 -22.32
C LYS A 21 38.44 -54.46 -21.98
N ILE A 22 37.98 -54.89 -20.79
CA ILE A 22 38.01 -56.28 -20.32
C ILE A 22 36.90 -57.12 -21.00
N ILE A 23 35.71 -56.56 -21.15
CA ILE A 23 34.59 -57.21 -21.84
C ILE A 23 34.88 -57.35 -23.34
N TYR A 24 35.41 -56.30 -23.97
CA TYR A 24 35.78 -56.30 -25.39
C TYR A 24 36.93 -57.29 -25.68
N SER A 25 37.88 -57.47 -24.76
CA SER A 25 38.94 -58.49 -24.92
C SER A 25 38.44 -59.91 -24.72
N ALA A 26 37.47 -60.14 -23.82
CA ALA A 26 36.82 -61.45 -23.66
C ALA A 26 35.99 -61.85 -24.89
N ILE A 27 35.25 -60.90 -25.48
CA ILE A 27 34.42 -61.14 -26.68
C ILE A 27 35.29 -61.31 -27.94
N ARG A 28 36.38 -60.53 -28.08
CA ARG A 28 37.25 -60.55 -29.27
C ARG A 28 38.26 -61.72 -29.30
N TYR A 29 38.67 -62.26 -28.14
CA TYR A 29 39.71 -63.30 -28.06
C TYR A 29 39.23 -64.67 -27.55
N GLY A 30 37.93 -64.87 -27.36
CA GLY A 30 37.34 -66.17 -26.99
C GLY A 30 37.97 -66.82 -25.74
N THR A 31 38.01 -68.15 -25.69
CA THR A 31 38.46 -68.97 -24.54
C THR A 31 39.87 -68.63 -24.01
N LYS A 32 40.73 -67.99 -24.82
CA LYS A 32 42.07 -67.52 -24.41
C LYS A 32 42.05 -66.22 -23.59
N GLY A 33 40.99 -65.41 -23.71
CA GLY A 33 40.76 -64.24 -22.87
C GLY A 33 40.18 -64.59 -21.50
N ILE A 34 39.32 -65.61 -21.43
CA ILE A 34 38.63 -66.07 -20.21
C ILE A 34 39.62 -66.62 -19.17
N ALA A 35 40.69 -67.28 -19.59
CA ALA A 35 41.72 -67.81 -18.68
C ALA A 35 42.53 -66.73 -17.92
N LYS A 36 42.49 -65.46 -18.36
CA LYS A 36 43.19 -64.33 -17.72
C LYS A 36 42.29 -63.42 -16.89
N VAL A 37 40.97 -63.64 -16.89
CA VAL A 37 40.02 -62.83 -16.12
C VAL A 37 39.63 -63.61 -14.87
N SER A 38 40.02 -63.10 -13.69
CA SER A 38 39.69 -63.74 -12.43
C SER A 38 38.17 -63.68 -12.18
N PRO A 39 37.49 -64.81 -11.96
CA PRO A 39 36.05 -64.82 -11.63
C PRO A 39 35.70 -63.98 -10.40
N VAL A 40 36.64 -63.90 -9.43
CA VAL A 40 36.49 -63.11 -8.21
C VAL A 40 36.40 -61.61 -8.51
N LEU A 41 37.17 -61.13 -9.50
CA LEU A 41 37.14 -59.72 -9.92
C LEU A 41 35.78 -59.34 -10.51
N ILE A 42 35.18 -60.23 -11.32
CA ILE A 42 33.83 -60.03 -11.88
C ILE A 42 32.79 -59.97 -10.76
N CYS A 43 32.85 -60.87 -9.78
CA CYS A 43 31.93 -60.86 -8.64
C CYS A 43 32.07 -59.59 -7.78
N VAL A 44 33.29 -59.13 -7.53
CA VAL A 44 33.56 -57.88 -6.79
C VAL A 44 33.01 -56.67 -7.56
N ASP A 45 33.16 -56.63 -8.87
CA ASP A 45 32.64 -55.54 -9.70
C ASP A 45 31.09 -55.53 -9.72
N VAL A 46 30.45 -56.69 -9.77
CA VAL A 46 28.98 -56.80 -9.65
C VAL A 46 28.50 -56.32 -8.28
N ALA A 47 29.17 -56.73 -7.20
CA ALA A 47 28.83 -56.30 -5.84
C ALA A 47 29.01 -54.79 -5.66
N LEU A 48 30.11 -54.20 -6.17
CA LEU A 48 30.35 -52.75 -6.14
C LEU A 48 29.32 -51.99 -6.97
N SER A 49 28.96 -52.49 -8.15
CA SER A 49 27.93 -51.89 -9.00
C SER A 49 26.56 -51.89 -8.34
N LEU A 50 26.19 -53.01 -7.69
CA LEU A 50 24.93 -53.12 -6.95
C LEU A 50 24.91 -52.16 -5.75
N ALA A 51 26.01 -52.06 -5.00
CA ALA A 51 26.14 -51.11 -3.90
C ALA A 51 26.01 -49.64 -4.37
N ASP A 52 26.60 -49.30 -5.51
CA ASP A 52 26.47 -47.97 -6.13
C ASP A 52 25.03 -47.67 -6.57
N VAL A 53 24.30 -48.66 -7.09
CA VAL A 53 22.87 -48.54 -7.45
C VAL A 53 22.02 -48.28 -6.22
N ILE A 54 22.24 -49.03 -5.13
CA ILE A 54 21.51 -48.83 -3.87
C ILE A 54 21.79 -47.44 -3.30
N HIS A 55 23.06 -47.02 -3.29
CA HIS A 55 23.45 -45.71 -2.78
C HIS A 55 22.85 -44.56 -3.60
N SER A 56 22.89 -44.66 -4.94
CA SER A 56 22.31 -43.65 -5.83
C SER A 56 20.79 -43.59 -5.75
N TYR A 57 20.11 -44.73 -5.55
CA TYR A 57 18.66 -44.76 -5.31
C TYR A 57 18.27 -44.04 -4.02
N GLY A 58 19.05 -44.21 -2.94
CA GLY A 58 18.86 -43.48 -1.69
C GLY A 58 18.99 -41.96 -1.87
N GLN A 59 20.02 -41.51 -2.59
CA GLN A 59 20.21 -40.10 -2.91
C GLN A 59 19.09 -39.54 -3.80
N TYR A 60 18.64 -40.29 -4.80
CA TYR A 60 17.52 -39.90 -5.65
C TYR A 60 16.23 -39.72 -4.85
N ARG A 61 15.93 -40.62 -3.91
CA ARG A 61 14.75 -40.52 -3.06
C ARG A 61 14.81 -39.27 -2.18
N ALA A 62 15.95 -38.99 -1.55
CA ALA A 62 16.14 -37.79 -0.74
C ALA A 62 15.97 -36.51 -1.58
N ALA A 63 16.56 -36.45 -2.78
CA ALA A 63 16.40 -35.33 -3.69
C ALA A 63 14.93 -35.16 -4.13
N LYS A 64 14.22 -36.26 -4.40
CA LYS A 64 12.79 -36.24 -4.76
C LYS A 64 11.92 -35.69 -3.64
N GLU A 65 12.20 -36.05 -2.39
CA GLU A 65 11.47 -35.51 -1.23
C GLU A 65 11.74 -34.02 -1.05
N GLN A 66 12.99 -33.56 -1.22
CA GLN A 66 13.33 -32.14 -1.21
C GLN A 66 12.61 -31.35 -2.32
N THR A 67 12.50 -31.91 -3.53
CA THR A 67 11.77 -31.23 -4.62
C THR A 67 10.29 -31.04 -4.30
N LYS A 68 9.64 -32.05 -3.69
CA LYS A 68 8.23 -31.92 -3.26
C LYS A 68 8.04 -30.84 -2.19
N GLN A 69 8.97 -30.77 -1.23
CA GLN A 69 8.95 -29.72 -0.20
C GLN A 69 9.11 -28.32 -0.83
N LEU A 70 10.06 -28.17 -1.76
CA LEU A 70 10.28 -26.92 -2.48
C LEU A 70 9.08 -26.50 -3.34
N GLU A 71 8.43 -27.44 -4.01
CA GLU A 71 7.19 -27.18 -4.75
C GLU A 71 6.06 -26.70 -3.84
N THR A 72 5.94 -27.31 -2.65
CA THR A 72 4.95 -26.92 -1.65
C THR A 72 5.22 -25.48 -1.17
N ILE A 73 6.46 -25.17 -0.82
CA ILE A 73 6.89 -23.82 -0.41
C ILE A 73 6.67 -22.80 -1.53
N ARG A 74 6.99 -23.16 -2.78
CA ARG A 74 6.76 -22.28 -3.93
C ARG A 74 5.27 -21.99 -4.11
N SER A 75 4.41 -23.01 -3.96
CA SER A 75 2.97 -22.85 -4.09
C SER A 75 2.37 -21.98 -2.98
N SER A 76 2.86 -22.11 -1.74
CA SER A 76 2.40 -21.30 -0.61
C SER A 76 2.85 -19.84 -0.74
N LEU A 77 4.12 -19.61 -1.10
CA LEU A 77 4.65 -18.26 -1.36
C LEU A 77 3.89 -17.57 -2.49
N ARG A 78 3.56 -18.31 -3.56
CA ARG A 78 2.76 -17.76 -4.66
C ARG A 78 1.38 -17.31 -4.18
N LYS A 79 0.69 -18.11 -3.37
CA LYS A 79 -0.60 -17.74 -2.78
C LYS A 79 -0.48 -16.52 -1.86
N GLN A 80 0.56 -16.47 -1.02
CA GLN A 80 0.80 -15.30 -0.15
C GLN A 80 1.02 -14.04 -0.96
N TYR A 81 1.79 -14.12 -2.05
CA TYR A 81 2.02 -13.00 -2.95
C TYR A 81 0.73 -12.54 -3.66
N GLU A 82 -0.07 -13.48 -4.18
CA GLU A 82 -1.36 -13.18 -4.81
C GLU A 82 -2.33 -12.53 -3.81
N ASN A 83 -2.38 -13.03 -2.56
CA ASN A 83 -3.19 -12.43 -1.51
C ASN A 83 -2.75 -10.99 -1.19
N LEU A 84 -1.44 -10.76 -1.04
CA LEU A 84 -0.90 -9.44 -0.76
C LEU A 84 -1.21 -8.44 -1.88
N LEU A 85 -1.15 -8.88 -3.14
CA LEU A 85 -1.54 -8.04 -4.28
C LEU A 85 -3.02 -7.65 -4.23
N VAL A 86 -3.89 -8.57 -3.82
CA VAL A 86 -5.32 -8.30 -3.66
C VAL A 86 -5.57 -7.31 -2.51
N GLU A 87 -4.92 -7.52 -1.36
CA GLU A 87 -5.00 -6.63 -0.20
C GLU A 87 -4.56 -5.20 -0.55
N LEU A 88 -3.39 -5.05 -1.18
CA LEU A 88 -2.90 -3.74 -1.63
C LEU A 88 -3.86 -3.04 -2.60
N LYS A 89 -4.49 -3.80 -3.50
CA LYS A 89 -5.47 -3.25 -4.44
C LYS A 89 -6.72 -2.76 -3.70
N LEU A 90 -7.21 -3.53 -2.73
CA LEU A 90 -8.36 -3.16 -1.91
C LEU A 90 -8.07 -1.94 -1.03
N GLU A 91 -6.93 -1.90 -0.36
CA GLU A 91 -6.51 -0.75 0.46
C GLU A 91 -6.40 0.52 -0.38
N LYS A 92 -5.80 0.44 -1.56
CA LYS A 92 -5.72 1.56 -2.50
C LYS A 92 -7.10 2.06 -2.92
N GLN A 93 -8.05 1.15 -3.18
CA GLN A 93 -9.42 1.51 -3.51
C GLN A 93 -10.15 2.15 -2.32
N LYS A 94 -9.98 1.61 -1.12
CA LYS A 94 -10.55 2.15 0.12
C LYS A 94 -10.04 3.56 0.41
N LEU A 95 -8.72 3.77 0.28
CA LEU A 95 -8.10 5.08 0.48
C LEU A 95 -8.63 6.11 -0.52
N ARG A 96 -8.79 5.73 -1.80
CA ARG A 96 -9.37 6.61 -2.82
C ARG A 96 -10.80 7.00 -2.49
N LEU A 97 -11.63 6.04 -2.08
CA LEU A 97 -13.01 6.30 -1.67
C LEU A 97 -13.08 7.24 -0.47
N GLN A 98 -12.26 7.00 0.55
CA GLN A 98 -12.18 7.88 1.72
C GLN A 98 -11.77 9.30 1.33
N LEU A 99 -10.75 9.43 0.48
CA LEU A 99 -10.30 10.74 0.00
C LEU A 99 -11.39 11.49 -0.77
N THR A 100 -12.14 10.80 -1.64
CA THR A 100 -13.27 11.40 -2.37
C THR A 100 -14.38 11.85 -1.42
N GLN A 101 -14.74 11.03 -0.42
CA GLN A 101 -15.76 11.38 0.57
C GLN A 101 -15.32 12.57 1.43
N ASP A 102 -14.05 12.63 1.83
CA ASP A 102 -13.51 13.72 2.62
C ASP A 102 -13.49 15.02 1.81
N LEU A 103 -13.14 14.96 0.52
CA LEU A 103 -13.21 16.11 -0.39
C LEU A 103 -14.66 16.62 -0.54
N GLU A 104 -15.62 15.73 -0.82
CA GLU A 104 -17.03 16.10 -0.92
C GLU A 104 -17.55 16.75 0.39
N ARG A 105 -17.11 16.23 1.54
CA ARG A 105 -17.46 16.78 2.84
C ARG A 105 -16.87 18.17 3.07
N ILE A 106 -15.63 18.39 2.64
CA ILE A 106 -14.97 19.70 2.71
C ILE A 106 -15.69 20.68 1.78
N ASP A 107 -15.97 20.29 0.54
CA ASP A 107 -16.66 21.12 -0.44
C ASP A 107 -18.06 21.53 0.05
N ALA A 108 -18.83 20.58 0.60
CA ALA A 108 -20.14 20.88 1.18
C ALA A 108 -20.04 21.86 2.37
N ARG A 109 -19.00 21.74 3.20
CA ARG A 109 -18.74 22.68 4.29
C ARG A 109 -18.33 24.06 3.77
N MET A 110 -17.51 24.12 2.73
CA MET A 110 -17.11 25.37 2.09
C MET A 110 -18.30 26.10 1.48
N HIS A 111 -19.21 25.37 0.80
CA HIS A 111 -20.42 25.95 0.23
C HIS A 111 -21.34 26.50 1.33
N ASN A 112 -21.59 25.73 2.39
CA ASN A 112 -22.39 26.19 3.53
C ASN A 112 -21.73 27.40 4.24
N CYS A 113 -20.40 27.42 4.35
CA CYS A 113 -19.68 28.56 4.89
C CYS A 113 -19.85 29.81 3.99
N ALA A 114 -19.72 29.65 2.67
CA ALA A 114 -19.92 30.72 1.71
C ALA A 114 -21.34 31.30 1.78
N ASP A 115 -22.37 30.44 1.87
CA ASP A 115 -23.76 30.86 2.03
C ASP A 115 -23.98 31.65 3.33
N LYS A 116 -23.38 31.18 4.44
CA LYS A 116 -23.43 31.90 5.73
C LYS A 116 -22.73 33.25 5.65
N ILE A 117 -21.56 33.32 5.03
CA ILE A 117 -20.82 34.57 4.84
C ILE A 117 -21.66 35.53 4.00
N TYR A 118 -22.31 35.05 2.94
CA TYR A 118 -23.19 35.85 2.10
C TYR A 118 -24.39 36.41 2.88
N LEU A 119 -25.07 35.58 3.67
CA LEU A 119 -26.18 36.03 4.52
C LEU A 119 -25.72 37.04 5.58
N LEU A 120 -24.57 36.82 6.20
CA LEU A 120 -24.00 37.75 7.18
C LEU A 120 -23.64 39.09 6.54
N LYS A 121 -23.11 39.07 5.31
CA LYS A 121 -22.84 40.29 4.53
C LYS A 121 -24.12 41.06 4.22
N LEU A 122 -25.18 40.38 3.78
CA LEU A 122 -26.48 41.02 3.54
C LEU A 122 -27.07 41.63 4.81
N ALA A 123 -27.02 40.90 5.93
CA ALA A 123 -27.49 41.41 7.22
C ALA A 123 -26.68 42.63 7.68
N TYR A 124 -25.37 42.60 7.46
CA TYR A 124 -24.48 43.71 7.76
C TYR A 124 -24.85 44.96 6.94
N GLU A 125 -24.95 44.83 5.61
CA GLU A 125 -25.34 45.91 4.71
C GLU A 125 -26.72 46.48 5.06
N GLY A 126 -27.72 45.62 5.29
CA GLY A 126 -29.06 46.06 5.69
C GLY A 126 -29.08 46.78 7.04
N SER A 127 -28.31 46.31 8.02
CA SER A 127 -28.21 46.99 9.33
C SER A 127 -27.57 48.38 9.21
N PHE A 128 -26.60 48.54 8.31
CA PHE A 128 -25.98 49.83 8.05
C PHE A 128 -26.95 50.82 7.39
N GLU A 129 -27.76 50.37 6.42
CA GLU A 129 -28.81 51.18 5.80
C GLU A 129 -29.85 51.67 6.81
N ILE A 130 -30.29 50.79 7.72
CA ILE A 130 -31.24 51.15 8.79
C ILE A 130 -30.63 52.20 9.72
N LEU A 131 -29.37 52.02 10.15
CA LEU A 131 -28.68 53.00 10.99
C LEU A 131 -28.57 54.36 10.29
N LYS A 132 -28.27 54.37 9.00
CA LYS A 132 -28.23 55.60 8.20
C LYS A 132 -29.60 56.30 8.16
N CYS A 133 -30.67 55.55 7.93
CA CYS A 133 -32.05 56.08 7.94
C CYS A 133 -32.44 56.67 9.31
N ILE A 134 -32.11 55.98 10.40
CA ILE A 134 -32.33 56.47 11.77
C ILE A 134 -31.58 57.79 12.00
N LYS A 135 -30.33 57.88 11.56
CA LYS A 135 -29.54 59.10 11.66
C LYS A 135 -30.19 60.26 10.90
N ASP A 136 -30.57 60.05 9.65
CA ASP A 136 -31.19 61.08 8.81
C ASP A 136 -32.50 61.60 9.45
N HIS A 137 -33.32 60.70 10.01
CA HIS A 137 -34.53 61.08 10.74
C HIS A 137 -34.26 61.82 12.04
N LEU A 138 -33.23 61.44 12.81
CA LEU A 138 -32.83 62.16 14.02
C LEU A 138 -32.36 63.59 13.67
N ASP A 139 -31.55 63.74 12.63
CA ASP A 139 -31.05 65.03 12.17
C ASP A 139 -32.19 65.93 11.64
N GLU A 140 -33.18 65.34 10.95
CA GLU A 140 -34.37 66.07 10.49
C GLU A 140 -35.29 66.49 11.64
N TYR A 141 -35.47 65.62 12.65
CA TYR A 141 -36.26 65.92 13.83
C TYR A 141 -35.65 67.07 14.65
N GLU A 142 -34.33 67.04 14.87
CA GLU A 142 -33.60 68.08 15.61
C GLU A 142 -33.70 69.45 14.89
N LYS A 143 -33.69 69.47 13.56
CA LYS A 143 -33.92 70.69 12.76
C LYS A 143 -35.34 71.23 12.88
N LYS A 144 -36.36 70.35 12.90
CA LYS A 144 -37.78 70.74 12.94
C LYS A 144 -38.23 71.18 14.34
N PHE A 145 -37.63 70.64 15.39
CA PHE A 145 -38.05 70.87 16.78
C PHE A 145 -36.87 71.19 17.72
N PRO A 146 -36.19 72.34 17.55
CA PRO A 146 -34.95 72.67 18.26
C PRO A 146 -35.10 72.86 19.78
N TYR A 147 -36.32 73.07 20.28
CA TYR A 147 -36.61 73.28 21.70
C TYR A 147 -37.46 72.17 22.34
N ASP A 148 -37.83 71.13 21.58
CA ASP A 148 -38.74 70.10 22.05
C ASP A 148 -37.98 69.00 22.80
N ASN A 149 -38.48 68.68 23.99
CA ASN A 149 -38.07 67.58 24.88
C ASN A 149 -36.60 67.10 24.73
N ALA A 150 -35.64 68.01 24.96
CA ALA A 150 -34.21 67.78 24.75
C ALA A 150 -33.69 66.47 25.39
N GLN A 151 -34.22 66.08 26.55
CA GLN A 151 -33.88 64.82 27.22
C GLN A 151 -34.23 63.57 26.39
N ARG A 152 -35.36 63.59 25.67
CA ARG A 152 -35.82 62.47 24.85
C ARG A 152 -34.99 62.33 23.57
N VAL A 153 -34.62 63.46 22.95
CA VAL A 153 -33.71 63.48 21.79
C VAL A 153 -32.31 63.02 22.17
N VAL A 154 -31.79 63.46 23.31
CA VAL A 154 -30.50 63.00 23.86
C VAL A 154 -30.52 61.49 24.11
N ALA A 155 -31.59 60.96 24.71
CA ALA A 155 -31.73 59.51 24.93
C ALA A 155 -31.76 58.71 23.62
N LEU A 156 -32.48 59.19 22.59
CA LEU A 156 -32.51 58.56 21.27
C LEU A 156 -31.14 58.61 20.56
N ARG A 157 -30.41 59.72 20.67
CA ARG A 157 -29.03 59.81 20.14
C ARG A 157 -28.09 58.83 20.83
N GLN A 158 -28.23 58.68 22.15
CA GLN A 158 -27.42 57.75 22.90
C GLN A 158 -27.68 56.30 22.48
N GLN A 159 -28.95 55.91 22.33
CA GLN A 159 -29.33 54.59 21.80
C GLN A 159 -28.80 54.36 20.37
N TYR A 160 -28.83 55.38 19.52
CA TYR A 160 -28.22 55.31 18.18
C TYR A 160 -26.71 55.09 18.24
N HIS A 161 -25.98 55.81 19.10
CA HIS A 161 -24.54 55.62 19.27
C HIS A 161 -24.19 54.26 19.85
N GLU A 162 -24.98 53.73 20.77
CA GLU A 162 -24.83 52.36 21.29
C GLU A 162 -25.01 51.33 20.18
N ALA A 163 -26.06 51.47 19.35
CA ALA A 163 -26.32 50.59 18.21
C ALA A 163 -25.21 50.66 17.15
N LEU A 164 -24.70 51.86 16.85
CA LEU A 164 -23.57 52.06 15.93
C LEU A 164 -22.29 51.42 16.47
N THR A 165 -22.04 51.55 17.77
CA THR A 165 -20.87 50.94 18.43
C THR A 165 -20.95 49.42 18.38
N ALA A 166 -22.13 48.84 18.65
CA ALA A 166 -22.37 47.41 18.54
C ALA A 166 -22.16 46.91 17.09
N HIS A 167 -22.63 47.66 16.09
CA HIS A 167 -22.41 47.35 14.68
C HIS A 167 -20.92 47.38 14.31
N CYS A 168 -20.16 48.40 14.73
CA CYS A 168 -18.71 48.48 14.51
C CYS A 168 -17.94 47.37 15.23
N GLN A 169 -18.33 47.00 16.46
CA GLN A 169 -17.72 45.88 17.18
C GLN A 169 -17.99 44.55 16.46
N ALA A 170 -19.21 44.35 15.97
CA ALA A 170 -19.53 43.19 15.14
C ALA A 170 -18.68 43.14 13.86
N SER A 171 -18.44 44.29 13.20
CA SER A 171 -17.54 44.38 12.03
C SER A 171 -16.11 43.97 12.36
N LEU A 172 -15.57 44.46 13.48
CA LEU A 172 -14.19 44.18 13.89
C LEU A 172 -13.99 42.69 14.19
N ASN A 173 -14.97 42.06 14.83
CA ASN A 173 -14.96 40.62 15.08
C ASN A 173 -15.11 39.79 13.79
N PHE A 174 -15.74 40.36 12.75
CA PHE A 174 -15.94 39.69 11.47
C PHE A 174 -14.75 39.80 10.52
N ILE A 175 -13.99 40.92 10.58
CA ILE A 175 -12.83 41.19 9.70
C ILE A 175 -11.50 40.74 10.34
N GLY A 176 -11.38 40.80 11.67
CA GLY A 176 -10.14 40.55 12.40
C GLY A 176 -10.03 39.21 13.13
N GLY A 177 -11.03 38.33 13.01
CA GLY A 177 -11.07 37.00 13.63
C GLY A 177 -10.68 35.87 12.68
#